data_AF-A0A268QUH4-F1
#
_entry.id   AF-A0A268QUH4-F1
#
_cell.length_a   1.000
_cell.length_b   1.000
_cell.length_c   1.000
_cell.angle_alpha   90.00
_cell.angle_beta   90.00
_cell.angle_gamma   90.00
#
_symmetry.space_group_name_H-M   'P 1'
#
loop_
_entity.id
_entity.type
_entity.pdbx_description
1 polymer ?
#
loop_
_entity_poly.entity_id
_entity_poly.type
_entity_poly.pdbx_seq_one_letter_code
_entity_poly.pdbx_strand_id
1 'polypeptide(L)' 'SKHNSMTVGEMSSTTIDHCIKYSNPERQELSMTFNFHHLKVDYPNGEKWAIGEMDFLALKDILSTWQTGMN' A
#
# COMPACT_ATOMS: atom_id res chain seq x y z
N SER A 1 7.64 -23.07 -3.39
CA SER A 1 6.51 -23.60 -2.61
C SER A 1 6.11 -24.99 -3.13
N LYS A 2 5.63 -25.90 -2.27
CA LYS A 2 5.05 -27.19 -2.69
C LYS A 2 3.64 -27.04 -3.30
N HIS A 3 3.09 -25.83 -3.30
CA HIS A 3 1.77 -25.50 -3.84
C HIS A 3 1.89 -24.30 -4.81
N ASN A 4 1.10 -24.33 -5.89
CA ASN A 4 0.95 -23.18 -6.78
C ASN A 4 -0.03 -22.18 -6.15
N SER A 5 0.47 -21.32 -5.27
CA SER A 5 -0.31 -20.42 -4.43
C SER A 5 0.16 -18.97 -4.55
N MET A 6 -0.78 -18.03 -4.59
CA MET A 6 -0.52 -16.60 -4.45
C MET A 6 -0.86 -16.17 -3.01
N THR A 7 0.05 -15.46 -2.34
CA THR A 7 -0.15 -14.95 -0.98
C THR A 7 -0.12 -13.43 -0.98
N VAL A 8 -1.09 -12.82 -0.29
CA VAL A 8 -1.21 -11.37 -0.18
C VAL A 8 -1.27 -10.97 1.29
N GLY A 9 -0.44 -9.99 1.68
CA GLY A 9 -0.46 -9.43 3.02
C GLY A 9 -1.26 -8.13 3.07
N GLU A 10 -2.21 -8.04 4.00
CA GLU A 10 -2.85 -6.79 4.39
C GLU A 10 -2.00 -6.14 5.48
N MET A 11 -1.51 -4.92 5.24
CA MET A 11 -0.57 -4.29 6.16
C MET A 11 -1.16 -3.04 6.82
N SER A 12 -1.17 -3.00 8.15
CA SER A 12 -1.83 -1.95 8.95
C SER A 12 -1.16 -0.58 8.83
N SER A 13 0.17 -0.55 8.83
CA SER A 13 1.01 0.62 8.56
C SER A 13 2.21 0.18 7.75
N THR A 14 2.52 0.89 6.66
CA THR A 14 3.57 0.46 5.72
C THR A 14 4.37 1.60 5.14
N THR A 15 5.63 1.28 4.87
CA THR A 15 6.51 1.99 3.97
C THR A 15 6.74 1.14 2.73
N ILE A 16 7.14 1.79 1.63
CA ILE A 16 7.53 1.12 0.38
C ILE A 16 8.67 0.12 0.65
N ASP A 17 9.70 0.52 1.40
CA ASP A 17 10.84 -0.35 1.75
C ASP A 17 10.42 -1.67 2.42
N HIS A 18 9.44 -1.63 3.31
CA HIS A 18 8.92 -2.83 3.94
C HIS A 18 8.11 -3.68 2.96
N CYS A 19 7.26 -3.06 2.14
CA CYS A 19 6.49 -3.77 1.12
C CYS A 19 7.41 -4.46 0.10
N ILE A 20 8.48 -3.79 -0.36
CA ILE A 20 9.51 -4.42 -1.22
C ILE A 20 10.10 -5.64 -0.52
N LYS A 21 10.49 -5.55 0.75
CA LYS A 21 11.06 -6.70 1.48
C LYS A 21 10.06 -7.85 1.60
N TYR A 22 8.78 -7.56 1.86
CA TYR A 22 7.75 -8.58 1.98
C TYR A 22 7.40 -9.24 0.64
N SER A 23 7.43 -8.51 -0.48
CA SER A 23 6.99 -9.01 -1.79
C SER A 23 8.12 -9.33 -2.76
N ASN A 24 9.38 -9.06 -2.43
CA ASN A 24 10.51 -9.40 -3.30
C ASN A 24 10.60 -10.93 -3.46
N PRO A 25 10.52 -11.47 -4.69
CA PRO A 25 10.58 -12.90 -4.95
C PRO A 25 11.82 -13.61 -4.38
N GLU A 26 12.97 -12.91 -4.28
CA GLU A 26 14.21 -13.47 -3.71
C GLU A 26 14.08 -13.81 -2.22
N ARG A 27 13.18 -13.14 -1.50
CA ARG A 27 12.98 -13.34 -0.06
C ARG A 27 12.03 -14.48 0.28
N GLN A 28 11.29 -15.00 -0.71
CA GLN A 28 10.38 -16.15 -0.54
C GLN A 28 9.34 -15.93 0.58
N GLU A 29 8.87 -14.70 0.76
CA GLU A 29 7.88 -14.30 1.77
C GLU A 29 6.45 -14.28 1.17
N LEU A 30 5.95 -13.11 0.75
CA LEU A 30 4.62 -12.94 0.15
C LEU A 30 4.71 -12.69 -1.36
N SER A 31 3.62 -12.95 -2.09
CA SER A 31 3.55 -12.60 -3.52
C SER A 31 3.27 -11.11 -3.73
N MET A 32 2.55 -10.46 -2.82
CA MET A 32 2.23 -9.03 -2.88
C MET A 32 1.74 -8.50 -1.51
N THR A 33 1.59 -7.19 -1.40
CA THR A 33 1.06 -6.52 -0.20
C THR A 33 0.02 -5.45 -0.56
N PHE A 34 -1.02 -5.28 0.24
CA PHE A 34 -1.91 -4.12 0.20
C PHE A 34 -1.43 -3.03 1.18
N ASN A 35 -1.54 -1.78 0.74
CA ASN A 35 -1.42 -0.60 1.59
C ASN A 35 -2.72 0.22 1.54
N PHE A 36 -2.94 1.07 2.54
CA PHE A 36 -4.17 1.84 2.70
C PHE A 36 -3.96 3.35 2.57
N HIS A 37 -2.82 3.82 2.05
CA HIS A 37 -2.54 5.27 2.03
C HIS A 37 -3.52 6.02 1.11
N HIS A 38 -3.81 5.46 -0.06
CA HIS A 38 -4.73 6.03 -1.05
C HIS A 38 -6.20 6.05 -0.57
N LEU A 39 -6.56 5.30 0.47
CA LEU A 39 -7.90 5.26 1.06
C LEU A 39 -8.06 6.22 2.25
N LYS A 40 -7.11 7.13 2.45
CA LYS A 40 -7.13 8.15 3.52
C LYS A 40 -7.10 9.58 2.98
N VAL A 41 -7.23 9.75 1.67
CA VAL A 41 -7.14 11.07 1.00
C VAL A 41 -8.34 11.98 1.28
N ASP A 42 -9.36 11.44 1.93
CA ASP A 42 -10.57 12.13 2.38
C ASP A 42 -10.60 12.30 3.91
N TYR A 43 -9.49 12.05 4.63
CA TYR A 43 -9.42 12.17 6.09
C TYR A 43 -8.85 13.55 6.46
N PRO A 44 -9.68 14.58 6.73
CA PRO A 44 -9.16 15.90 7.04
C PRO A 44 -8.35 15.83 8.33
N ASN A 45 -7.11 16.33 8.29
CA ASN A 45 -6.16 16.22 9.40
C ASN A 45 -5.94 14.77 9.92
N GLY A 46 -6.20 13.75 9.09
CA GLY A 46 -6.10 12.34 9.48
C GLY A 46 -7.31 11.80 10.27
N GLU A 47 -8.37 12.57 10.43
CA GLU A 47 -9.58 12.17 11.15
C GLU A 47 -10.51 11.31 10.29
N LYS A 48 -10.46 9.99 10.50
CA LYS A 48 -11.27 9.00 9.75
C LYS A 48 -12.80 9.24 9.80
N TRP A 49 -13.30 9.82 10.89
CA TRP A 49 -14.74 9.98 11.12
C TRP A 49 -15.27 11.37 10.78
N ALA A 50 -14.38 12.30 10.44
CA ALA A 50 -14.77 13.62 9.98
C ALA A 50 -15.23 13.55 8.51
N ILE A 51 -16.18 14.40 8.14
CA ILE A 51 -16.60 14.53 6.74
C ILE A 51 -15.52 15.34 6.02
N GLY A 52 -14.81 14.69 5.10
CA GLY A 52 -13.82 15.33 4.23
C GLY A 52 -14.16 15.16 2.75
N GLU A 53 -13.67 16.08 1.93
CA GLU A 53 -13.65 15.91 0.48
C GLU A 53 -12.39 15.14 0.07
N MET A 54 -12.49 14.32 -0.97
CA MET A 54 -11.36 13.58 -1.52
C MET A 54 -10.31 14.54 -2.10
N ASP A 55 -9.08 14.49 -1.58
CA ASP A 55 -7.94 15.16 -2.22
C ASP A 55 -7.48 14.37 -3.45
N PHE A 56 -7.92 14.81 -4.63
CA PHE A 56 -7.58 14.16 -5.90
C PHE A 56 -6.09 14.27 -6.26
N LEU A 57 -5.40 15.33 -5.86
CA LEU A 57 -3.98 15.47 -6.15
C LEU A 57 -3.17 14.52 -5.24
N ALA A 58 -3.52 14.43 -3.95
CA ALA A 58 -2.92 13.47 -3.04
C ALA A 58 -3.16 12.02 -3.50
N LEU A 59 -4.36 11.69 -4.00
CA LEU A 59 -4.63 10.37 -4.56
C LEU A 59 -3.66 10.00 -5.68
N LYS A 60 -3.49 10.91 -6.65
CA LYS A 60 -2.56 10.68 -7.78
C LYS A 60 -1.11 10.59 -7.32
N ASP A 61 -0.70 11.43 -6.38
CA ASP A 61 0.67 11.45 -5.85
C ASP A 61 0.99 10.14 -5.11
N ILE A 62 0.09 9.69 -4.23
CA ILE A 62 0.25 8.43 -3.50
C ILE A 62 0.31 7.26 -4.47
N LEU A 63 -0.62 7.15 -5.41
CA LEU A 63 -0.61 6.05 -6.38
C LEU A 63 0.67 6.03 -7.22
N SER A 64 1.11 7.20 -7.69
CA SER A 64 2.34 7.33 -8.48
C SER A 64 3.58 6.97 -7.67
N THR A 65 3.68 7.47 -6.44
CA THR A 65 4.80 7.19 -5.53
C THR A 65 4.94 5.69 -5.25
N TRP A 66 3.82 5.01 -5.00
CA TRP A 66 3.82 3.56 -4.79
C TRP A 66 4.14 2.79 -6.08
N GLN A 67 3.68 3.24 -7.24
CA GLN A 67 4.04 2.63 -8.52
C GLN A 67 5.54 2.73 -8.78
N THR A 68 6.12 3.94 -8.70
CA THR A 68 7.54 4.14 -9.00
C THR A 68 8.47 3.56 -7.94
N GLY A 69 8.05 3.58 -6.67
CA GLY A 69 8.87 3.08 -5.56
C GLY A 69 8.88 1.56 -5.43
N MET A 70 7.89 0.85 -5.99
CA MET A 70 7.83 -0.62 -5.98
C MET A 70 8.48 -1.27 -7.22
N ASN A 71 8.99 -0.47 -8.16
CA ASN A 71 9.67 -0.95 -9.37
C ASN A 71 11.04 -1.56 -9.09
#